data_AF-A0A424Y6D3-F1
#
_entry.id   AF-A0A424Y6D3-F1
#
_cell.length_a   1.000
_cell.length_b   1.000
_cell.length_c   1.000
_cell.angle_alpha   90.00
_cell.angle_beta   90.00
_cell.angle_gamma   90.00
#
_symmetry.space_group_name_H-M   'P 1'
#
loop_
_entity.id
_entity.type
_entity.pdbx_description
1 polymer ?
#
loop_
_entity_poly.entity_id
_entity_poly.type
_entity_poly.pdbx_seq_one_letter_code
_entity_poly.pdbx_strand_id
1 'polypeptide(L)'
;MKDQKTLIDQIRQEVKNKTTQKRYQHIEGVVQSAIWLAERYGADVNSAEIAALLHDYAKNNSREYLMEYIEKHNLELDPILQHAHQLVHGKAAAKMAEEEFGVVDTDILRAIESHTTGRPGMSKLEQIIYLADFIEPGRDYAAVSNLRKLAEENLEKAVFTALNNTMIYVLRTKKLLHPSTLECRNQMLMENPSLADINQEK
;
A
#
# COMPACT_ATOMS: atom_id res chain seq x y z
N MET A 1 -16.40 -1.78 -19.56
CA MET A 1 -15.06 -2.02 -20.15
C MET A 1 -14.46 -0.78 -20.82
N LYS A 2 -15.16 -0.05 -21.71
CA LYS A 2 -14.61 1.19 -22.32
C LYS A 2 -14.31 2.29 -21.28
N ASP A 3 -15.21 2.49 -20.32
CA ASP A 3 -15.06 3.57 -19.32
C ASP A 3 -13.91 3.35 -18.32
N GLN A 4 -13.70 2.11 -17.85
CA GLN A 4 -12.61 1.79 -16.93
C GLN A 4 -11.23 1.88 -17.58
N LYS A 5 -11.09 1.43 -18.83
CA LYS A 5 -9.83 1.55 -19.56
C LYS A 5 -9.46 3.02 -19.76
N THR A 6 -10.44 3.86 -20.11
CA THR A 6 -10.24 5.31 -20.22
C THR A 6 -9.85 5.95 -18.89
N LEU A 7 -10.46 5.55 -17.78
CA LEU A 7 -10.09 6.04 -16.44
C LEU A 7 -8.65 5.67 -16.05
N ILE A 8 -8.25 4.42 -16.26
CA ILE A 8 -6.89 3.95 -15.95
C ILE A 8 -5.84 4.72 -16.76
N ASP A 9 -6.10 4.94 -18.06
CA ASP A 9 -5.20 5.71 -18.93
C ASP A 9 -5.09 7.18 -18.46
N GLN A 10 -6.21 7.79 -18.03
CA GLN A 10 -6.23 9.14 -17.44
C GLN A 10 -5.41 9.21 -16.15
N ILE A 11 -5.67 8.29 -15.20
CA ILE A 11 -4.95 8.21 -13.93
C ILE A 11 -3.44 8.07 -14.19
N ARG A 12 -3.05 7.13 -15.06
CA ARG A 12 -1.64 6.88 -15.37
C ARG A 12 -0.95 8.12 -15.93
N GLN A 13 -1.62 8.86 -16.81
CA GLN A 13 -1.06 10.10 -17.36
C GLN A 13 -0.89 11.18 -16.29
N GLU A 14 -1.87 11.34 -15.39
CA GLU A 14 -1.78 12.31 -14.29
C GLU A 14 -0.70 11.94 -13.27
N VAL A 15 -0.59 10.67 -12.90
CA VAL A 15 0.47 10.17 -12.03
C VAL A 15 1.84 10.47 -12.63
N LYS A 16 2.02 10.23 -13.93
CA LYS A 16 3.27 10.54 -14.66
C LYS A 16 3.61 12.04 -14.65
N ASN A 17 2.60 12.90 -14.73
CA ASN A 17 2.79 14.36 -14.75
C ASN A 17 3.11 14.93 -13.35
N LYS A 18 2.48 14.39 -12.29
CA LYS A 18 2.55 14.94 -10.92
C LYS A 18 3.69 14.36 -10.09
N THR A 19 4.18 13.17 -10.43
CA THR A 19 5.24 12.49 -9.67
C THR A 19 6.61 12.65 -10.31
N THR A 20 7.68 12.46 -9.53
CA THR A 20 9.03 12.44 -10.08
C THR A 20 9.25 11.19 -10.92
N GLN A 21 10.16 11.23 -11.91
CA GLN A 21 10.48 10.06 -12.75
C GLN A 21 10.78 8.79 -11.93
N LYS A 22 11.53 8.92 -10.83
CA LYS A 22 11.83 7.81 -9.92
C LYS A 22 10.57 7.25 -9.24
N ARG A 23 9.66 8.12 -8.83
CA ARG A 23 8.40 7.69 -8.21
C ARG A 23 7.47 7.05 -9.24
N TYR A 24 7.40 7.60 -10.45
CA TYR A 24 6.61 7.02 -11.52
C TYR A 24 7.08 5.61 -11.87
N GLN A 25 8.40 5.38 -11.96
CA GLN A 25 8.98 4.05 -12.18
C GLN A 25 8.62 3.07 -11.05
N HIS A 26 8.71 3.54 -9.80
CA HIS A 26 8.25 2.77 -8.63
C HIS A 26 6.77 2.39 -8.78
N ILE A 27 5.90 3.35 -9.08
CA ILE A 27 4.46 3.11 -9.22
C ILE A 27 4.16 2.10 -10.33
N GLU A 28 4.78 2.22 -11.50
CA GLU A 28 4.59 1.23 -12.59
C GLU A 28 5.09 -0.17 -12.18
N GLY A 29 6.16 -0.25 -11.38
CA GLY A 29 6.59 -1.50 -10.76
C GLY A 29 5.53 -2.08 -9.80
N VAL A 30 4.93 -1.25 -8.96
CA VAL A 30 3.83 -1.65 -8.05
C VAL A 30 2.62 -2.10 -8.86
N VAL A 31 2.28 -1.42 -9.96
CA VAL A 31 1.20 -1.83 -10.88
C VAL A 31 1.48 -3.22 -11.44
N GLN A 32 2.70 -3.48 -11.93
CA GLN A 32 3.09 -4.78 -12.45
C GLN A 32 2.92 -5.88 -11.38
N SER A 33 3.41 -5.66 -10.16
CA SER A 33 3.27 -6.62 -9.07
C SER A 33 1.82 -6.79 -8.61
N ALA A 34 1.03 -5.72 -8.56
CA ALA A 34 -0.37 -5.78 -8.14
C ALA A 34 -1.24 -6.55 -9.14
N ILE A 35 -1.06 -6.33 -10.44
CA ILE A 35 -1.75 -7.09 -11.50
C ILE A 35 -1.39 -8.58 -11.39
N TRP A 36 -0.10 -8.90 -11.30
CA TRP A 36 0.36 -10.27 -11.15
C TRP A 36 -0.24 -10.97 -9.92
N LEU A 37 -0.24 -10.30 -8.77
CA LEU A 37 -0.85 -10.81 -7.54
C LEU A 37 -2.37 -10.96 -7.67
N ALA A 38 -3.05 -10.01 -8.31
CA ALA A 38 -4.50 -10.05 -8.51
C ALA A 38 -4.93 -11.22 -9.39
N GLU A 39 -4.23 -11.45 -10.50
CA GLU A 39 -4.44 -12.62 -11.37
C GLU A 39 -4.19 -13.93 -10.61
N ARG A 40 -3.10 -13.98 -9.83
CA ARG A 40 -2.71 -15.18 -9.10
C ARG A 40 -3.67 -15.56 -7.97
N TYR A 41 -4.14 -14.58 -7.21
CA TYR A 41 -4.95 -14.81 -6.01
C TYR A 41 -6.45 -14.53 -6.21
N GLY A 42 -6.87 -14.20 -7.43
CA GLY A 42 -8.27 -13.97 -7.77
C GLY A 42 -8.83 -12.71 -7.11
N ALA A 43 -8.20 -11.57 -7.36
CA ALA A 43 -8.75 -10.23 -7.11
C ALA A 43 -9.09 -9.54 -8.45
N ASP A 44 -9.88 -8.47 -8.40
CA ASP A 44 -10.20 -7.69 -9.60
C ASP A 44 -8.96 -6.92 -10.09
N VAL A 45 -8.53 -7.23 -11.31
CA VAL A 45 -7.29 -6.67 -11.90
C VAL A 45 -7.38 -5.16 -12.09
N ASN A 46 -8.54 -4.64 -12.51
CA ASN A 46 -8.72 -3.20 -12.72
C ASN A 46 -8.64 -2.43 -11.39
N SER A 47 -9.24 -2.98 -10.34
CA SER A 47 -9.18 -2.41 -8.99
C SER A 47 -7.75 -2.42 -8.44
N ALA A 48 -7.01 -3.49 -8.67
CA ALA A 48 -5.59 -3.58 -8.33
C ALA A 48 -4.74 -2.56 -9.10
N GLU A 49 -4.97 -2.40 -10.40
CA GLU A 49 -4.26 -1.42 -11.22
C GLU A 49 -4.55 0.02 -10.79
N ILE A 50 -5.82 0.38 -10.53
CA ILE A 50 -6.21 1.71 -10.06
C ILE A 50 -5.58 2.01 -8.69
N ALA A 51 -5.72 1.09 -7.73
CA ALA A 51 -5.17 1.29 -6.39
C ALA A 51 -3.64 1.39 -6.44
N ALA A 52 -2.96 0.57 -7.25
CA ALA A 52 -1.51 0.62 -7.43
C ALA A 52 -1.04 1.92 -8.09
N LEU A 53 -1.75 2.44 -9.09
CA LEU A 53 -1.41 3.73 -9.71
C LEU A 53 -1.50 4.89 -8.72
N LEU A 54 -2.47 4.84 -7.80
CA LEU A 54 -2.80 5.94 -6.91
C LEU A 54 -2.19 5.85 -5.49
N HIS A 55 -1.65 4.69 -5.07
CA HIS A 55 -1.18 4.46 -3.68
C HIS A 55 -0.24 5.58 -3.17
N ASP A 56 0.68 6.03 -4.03
CA ASP A 56 1.70 7.03 -3.72
C ASP A 56 1.41 8.39 -4.39
N TYR A 57 0.20 8.62 -4.90
CA TYR A 57 -0.14 9.85 -5.66
C TYR A 57 0.13 11.13 -4.86
N ALA A 58 -0.07 11.09 -3.55
CA ALA A 58 0.17 12.23 -2.67
C ALA A 58 1.63 12.32 -2.15
N LYS A 59 2.50 11.36 -2.48
CA LYS A 59 3.83 11.19 -1.85
C LYS A 59 4.83 12.29 -2.17
N ASN A 60 4.70 12.92 -3.32
CA ASN A 60 5.59 13.99 -3.78
C ASN A 60 5.19 15.39 -3.27
N ASN A 61 4.03 15.52 -2.63
CA ASN A 61 3.60 16.78 -2.04
C ASN A 61 4.45 17.14 -0.82
N SER A 62 4.59 18.45 -0.55
CA SER A 62 5.28 18.92 0.65
C SER A 62 4.50 18.55 1.91
N ARG A 63 5.19 18.54 3.05
CA ARG A 63 4.55 18.34 4.36
C ARG A 63 3.47 19.39 4.59
N GLU A 64 3.79 20.66 4.31
CA GLU A 64 2.90 21.80 4.51
C GLU A 64 1.61 21.62 3.70
N TYR A 65 1.75 21.29 2.41
CA TYR A 65 0.61 21.02 1.54
C TYR A 65 -0.24 19.84 2.06
N LEU A 66 0.39 18.74 2.47
CA LEU A 66 -0.35 17.59 2.99
C LEU A 66 -1.11 17.96 4.26
N MET A 67 -0.52 18.70 5.20
CA MET A 67 -1.21 19.09 6.43
C MET A 67 -2.37 20.06 6.16
N GLU A 68 -2.19 21.04 5.28
CA GLU A 68 -3.28 21.92 4.83
C GLU A 68 -4.40 21.14 4.14
N TYR A 69 -4.04 20.14 3.32
CA TYR A 69 -4.99 19.26 2.66
C TYR A 69 -5.79 18.42 3.68
N ILE A 70 -5.12 17.83 4.66
CA ILE A 70 -5.78 17.09 5.75
C ILE A 70 -6.79 17.98 6.48
N GLU A 71 -6.38 19.19 6.87
CA GLU A 71 -7.24 20.12 7.61
C GLU A 71 -8.44 20.57 6.76
N LYS A 72 -8.19 21.00 5.53
CA LYS A 72 -9.23 21.45 4.59
C LYS A 72 -10.30 20.38 4.34
N HIS A 73 -9.90 19.11 4.28
CA HIS A 73 -10.80 17.99 4.02
C HIS A 73 -11.28 17.29 5.29
N ASN A 74 -11.02 17.86 6.48
CA ASN A 74 -11.40 17.32 7.80
C ASN A 74 -11.00 15.84 7.98
N LEU A 75 -9.82 15.48 7.49
CA LEU A 75 -9.31 14.12 7.59
C LEU A 75 -8.73 13.88 8.99
N GLU A 76 -9.26 12.89 9.69
CA GLU A 76 -8.79 12.57 11.04
C GLU A 76 -7.38 11.97 11.01
N LEU A 77 -6.49 12.52 11.84
CA LEU A 77 -5.15 11.99 12.10
C LEU A 77 -5.03 11.59 13.56
N ASP A 78 -4.65 10.35 13.81
CA ASP A 78 -4.22 9.93 15.14
C ASP A 78 -2.88 10.58 15.53
N PRO A 79 -2.49 10.51 16.82
CA PRO A 79 -1.26 11.14 17.29
C PRO A 79 0.00 10.70 16.55
N ILE A 80 0.08 9.47 16.06
CA ILE A 80 1.26 8.99 15.34
C ILE A 80 1.29 9.58 13.94
N LEU A 81 0.18 9.63 13.21
CA LEU A 81 0.11 10.28 11.90
C LEU A 81 0.47 11.78 11.97
N GLN A 82 0.07 12.47 13.05
CA GLN A 82 0.42 13.88 13.26
C GLN A 82 1.94 14.11 13.37
N HIS A 83 2.68 13.15 13.95
CA HIS A 83 4.14 13.24 14.12
C HIS A 83 4.90 12.63 12.92
N ALA A 84 4.41 11.49 12.41
CA ALA A 84 4.98 10.74 11.30
C ALA A 84 4.36 11.17 9.97
N HIS A 85 4.48 12.45 9.63
CA HIS A 85 3.88 13.09 8.44
C HIS A 85 4.07 12.30 7.13
N GLN A 86 5.17 11.56 6.98
CA GLN A 86 5.41 10.71 5.81
C GLN A 86 4.38 9.59 5.61
N LEU A 87 3.61 9.22 6.64
CA LEU A 87 2.53 8.22 6.57
C LEU A 87 1.21 8.82 6.09
N VAL A 88 1.03 10.14 6.20
CA VAL A 88 -0.22 10.86 5.88
C VAL A 88 -0.59 10.75 4.39
N HIS A 89 0.40 10.59 3.50
CA HIS A 89 0.16 10.46 2.06
C HIS A 89 -0.84 9.35 1.69
N GLY A 90 -0.93 8.22 2.41
CA GLY A 90 -1.91 7.18 2.09
C GLY A 90 -3.34 7.71 2.21
N LYS A 91 -3.66 8.33 3.36
CA LYS A 91 -4.96 8.95 3.61
C LYS A 91 -5.26 10.10 2.65
N ALA A 92 -4.27 10.95 2.38
CA ALA A 92 -4.42 12.03 1.41
C ALA A 92 -4.63 11.51 -0.02
N ALA A 93 -3.88 10.49 -0.45
CA ALA A 93 -4.01 9.88 -1.77
C ALA A 93 -5.37 9.21 -1.97
N ALA A 94 -5.91 8.55 -0.95
CA ALA A 94 -7.26 7.99 -1.02
C ALA A 94 -8.31 9.09 -1.20
N LYS A 95 -8.18 10.21 -0.47
CA LYS A 95 -9.09 11.34 -0.64
C LYS A 95 -8.96 12.03 -2.01
N MET A 96 -7.74 12.16 -2.53
CA MET A 96 -7.50 12.65 -3.90
C MET A 96 -8.06 11.69 -4.96
N ALA A 97 -7.95 10.38 -4.75
CA ALA A 97 -8.52 9.37 -5.63
C ALA A 97 -10.05 9.54 -5.79
N GLU A 98 -10.73 9.77 -4.67
CA GLU A 98 -12.16 10.06 -4.64
C GLU A 98 -12.50 11.35 -5.40
N GLU A 99 -11.83 12.46 -5.08
CA GLU A 99 -12.21 13.79 -5.57
C GLU A 99 -11.73 14.11 -6.99
N GLU A 100 -10.50 13.72 -7.34
CA GLU A 100 -9.88 14.05 -8.62
C GLU A 100 -10.24 13.03 -9.72
N PHE A 101 -10.49 11.77 -9.36
CA PHE A 101 -10.70 10.68 -10.32
C PHE A 101 -12.07 9.99 -10.19
N GLY A 102 -12.91 10.40 -9.23
CA GLY A 102 -14.25 9.83 -9.05
C GLY A 102 -14.23 8.38 -8.58
N VAL A 103 -13.16 7.94 -7.91
CA VAL A 103 -13.07 6.58 -7.36
C VAL A 103 -14.02 6.48 -6.15
N VAL A 104 -15.09 5.70 -6.30
CA VAL A 104 -16.10 5.49 -5.24
C VAL A 104 -16.04 4.10 -4.62
N ASP A 105 -15.23 3.19 -5.17
CA ASP A 105 -15.06 1.85 -4.62
C ASP A 105 -14.27 1.92 -3.31
N THR A 106 -14.96 1.60 -2.20
CA THR A 106 -14.37 1.67 -0.87
C THR A 106 -13.20 0.71 -0.67
N ASP A 107 -13.13 -0.40 -1.40
CA ASP A 107 -12.02 -1.35 -1.29
C ASP A 107 -10.76 -0.78 -1.93
N ILE A 108 -10.88 -0.12 -3.09
CA ILE A 108 -9.79 0.63 -3.74
C ILE A 108 -9.30 1.74 -2.82
N LEU A 109 -10.21 2.55 -2.28
CA LEU A 109 -9.86 3.68 -1.40
C LEU A 109 -9.15 3.20 -0.13
N ARG A 110 -9.60 2.10 0.48
CA ARG A 110 -8.95 1.50 1.66
C ARG A 110 -7.58 0.89 1.34
N ALA A 111 -7.42 0.30 0.17
CA ALA A 111 -6.14 -0.23 -0.29
C ALA A 111 -5.11 0.90 -0.47
N ILE A 112 -5.53 2.04 -1.01
CA ILE A 112 -4.70 3.25 -1.10
C ILE A 112 -4.40 3.81 0.30
N GLU A 113 -5.41 3.96 1.15
CA GLU A 113 -5.25 4.58 2.47
C GLU A 113 -4.27 3.81 3.36
N SER A 114 -4.42 2.49 3.41
CA SER A 114 -3.72 1.62 4.36
C SER A 114 -2.43 1.00 3.82
N HIS A 115 -2.02 1.30 2.59
CA HIS A 115 -0.89 0.60 1.95
C HIS A 115 0.44 0.68 2.71
N THR A 116 0.65 1.68 3.58
CA THR A 116 1.91 1.81 4.34
C THR A 116 1.89 1.14 5.70
N THR A 117 0.75 1.13 6.38
CA THR A 117 0.62 0.64 7.75
C THR A 117 -0.05 -0.73 7.81
N GLY A 118 -0.81 -1.10 6.77
CA GLY A 118 -1.84 -2.13 6.84
C GLY A 118 -2.95 -1.74 7.81
N ARG A 119 -4.01 -2.55 7.87
CA ARG A 119 -5.04 -2.42 8.91
C ARG A 119 -5.64 -3.76 9.32
N PRO A 120 -6.17 -3.88 10.55
CA PRO A 120 -7.02 -5.01 10.94
C PRO A 120 -8.06 -5.37 9.86
N GLY A 121 -8.09 -6.63 9.42
CA GLY A 121 -9.04 -7.15 8.45
C GLY A 121 -8.87 -6.57 7.03
N MET A 122 -7.63 -6.47 6.54
CA MET A 122 -7.35 -6.12 5.14
C MET A 122 -8.08 -7.08 4.20
N SER A 123 -8.81 -6.51 3.24
CA SER A 123 -9.32 -7.25 2.09
C SER A 123 -8.18 -7.84 1.27
N LYS A 124 -8.54 -8.71 0.33
CA LYS A 124 -7.55 -9.26 -0.61
C LYS A 124 -6.88 -8.15 -1.43
N LEU A 125 -7.63 -7.13 -1.85
CA LEU A 125 -7.07 -6.01 -2.60
C LEU A 125 -6.09 -5.20 -1.75
N GLU A 126 -6.44 -4.91 -0.50
CA GLU A 126 -5.56 -4.22 0.44
C GLU A 126 -4.27 -5.00 0.69
N GLN A 127 -4.36 -6.31 0.89
CA GLN A 127 -3.21 -7.22 1.01
C GLN A 127 -2.32 -7.18 -0.24
N ILE A 128 -2.92 -7.18 -1.43
CA ILE A 128 -2.20 -7.13 -2.71
C ILE A 128 -1.45 -5.81 -2.85
N ILE A 129 -2.10 -4.67 -2.60
CA ILE A 129 -1.48 -3.35 -2.76
C ILE A 129 -0.39 -3.13 -1.72
N TYR A 130 -0.65 -3.54 -0.47
CA TYR A 130 0.37 -3.55 0.58
C TYR A 130 1.59 -4.32 0.12
N LEU A 131 1.43 -5.59 -0.27
CA LEU A 131 2.55 -6.46 -0.65
C LEU A 131 3.27 -5.98 -1.93
N ALA A 132 2.53 -5.53 -2.94
CA ALA A 132 3.06 -5.05 -4.21
C ALA A 132 4.08 -3.91 -4.02
N ASP A 133 3.81 -2.97 -3.11
CA ASP A 133 4.74 -1.87 -2.79
C ASP A 133 6.09 -2.37 -2.23
N PHE A 134 6.09 -3.50 -1.53
CA PHE A 134 7.30 -4.12 -0.99
C PHE A 134 8.05 -5.00 -1.99
N ILE A 135 7.37 -5.60 -2.97
CA ILE A 135 7.99 -6.60 -3.85
C ILE A 135 8.24 -6.12 -5.28
N GLU A 136 7.81 -4.90 -5.62
CA GLU A 136 7.96 -4.37 -6.97
C GLU A 136 9.38 -4.52 -7.52
N PRO A 137 9.57 -4.75 -8.84
CA PRO A 137 10.85 -5.20 -9.40
C PRO A 137 12.05 -4.27 -9.10
N GLY A 138 11.82 -2.98 -8.92
CA GLY A 138 12.83 -1.98 -8.58
C GLY A 138 13.30 -2.02 -7.12
N ARG A 139 12.61 -2.74 -6.23
CA ARG A 139 13.03 -2.89 -4.83
C ARG A 139 14.27 -3.77 -4.73
N ASP A 140 15.26 -3.25 -4.02
CA ASP A 140 16.50 -3.93 -3.70
C ASP A 140 16.83 -3.75 -2.21
N TYR A 141 16.47 -4.75 -1.40
CA TYR A 141 16.79 -4.82 0.02
C TYR A 141 16.87 -6.28 0.47
N ALA A 142 17.60 -6.55 1.55
CA ALA A 142 18.00 -7.91 1.96
C ALA A 142 16.85 -8.95 1.99
N ALA A 143 15.65 -8.54 2.44
CA ALA A 143 14.51 -9.44 2.59
C ALA A 143 13.63 -9.58 1.32
N VAL A 144 13.85 -8.80 0.26
CA VAL A 144 12.93 -8.72 -0.89
C VAL A 144 12.84 -10.04 -1.66
N SER A 145 13.96 -10.75 -1.82
CA SER A 145 14.01 -12.00 -2.58
C SER A 145 13.20 -13.11 -1.91
N ASN A 146 13.28 -13.22 -0.58
CA ASN A 146 12.44 -14.16 0.17
C ASN A 146 10.96 -13.75 0.11
N LEU A 147 10.69 -12.45 0.23
CA LEU A 147 9.32 -11.94 0.18
C LEU A 147 8.64 -12.19 -1.18
N ARG A 148 9.37 -12.04 -2.29
CA ARG A 148 8.90 -12.38 -3.65
C ARG A 148 8.56 -13.87 -3.78
N LYS A 149 9.40 -14.78 -3.26
CA LYS A 149 9.11 -16.22 -3.25
C LYS A 149 7.86 -16.55 -2.44
N LEU A 150 7.74 -15.99 -1.23
CA LEU A 150 6.53 -16.16 -0.42
C LEU A 150 5.29 -15.63 -1.14
N ALA A 151 5.42 -14.51 -1.85
CA ALA A 151 4.34 -13.93 -2.65
C ALA A 151 3.89 -14.85 -3.80
N GLU A 152 4.77 -15.70 -4.33
CA GLU A 152 4.41 -16.75 -5.28
C GLU A 152 3.67 -17.90 -4.58
N GLU A 153 4.02 -18.27 -3.36
CA GLU A 153 3.45 -19.44 -2.69
C GLU A 153 2.14 -19.16 -1.97
N ASN A 154 2.08 -18.07 -1.21
CA ASN A 154 0.94 -17.73 -0.35
C ASN A 154 0.92 -16.23 0.00
N LEU A 155 -0.11 -15.52 -0.48
CA LEU A 155 -0.33 -14.09 -0.24
C LEU A 155 -0.32 -13.73 1.24
N GLU A 156 -1.05 -14.47 2.06
CA GLU A 156 -1.21 -14.18 3.49
C GLU A 156 0.12 -14.32 4.23
N LYS A 157 0.90 -15.38 3.95
CA LYS A 157 2.25 -15.57 4.51
C LYS A 157 3.20 -14.47 4.08
N ALA A 158 3.12 -14.01 2.83
CA ALA A 158 3.94 -12.93 2.32
C ALA A 158 3.59 -11.60 3.01
N VAL A 159 2.31 -11.25 3.11
CA VAL A 159 1.84 -10.04 3.81
C VAL A 159 2.24 -10.07 5.28
N PHE A 160 2.04 -11.20 5.97
CA PHE A 160 2.45 -11.35 7.36
C PHE A 160 3.96 -11.15 7.54
N THR A 161 4.77 -11.70 6.64
CA THR A 161 6.22 -11.50 6.61
C THR A 161 6.60 -10.04 6.36
N ALA A 162 5.92 -9.36 5.44
CA ALA A 162 6.12 -7.94 5.16
C ALA A 162 5.80 -7.05 6.38
N LEU A 163 4.71 -7.33 7.10
CA LEU A 163 4.36 -6.66 8.35
C LEU A 163 5.44 -6.85 9.42
N ASN A 164 5.92 -8.08 9.61
CA ASN A 164 7.03 -8.37 10.55
C ASN A 164 8.31 -7.61 10.18
N ASN A 165 8.69 -7.63 8.90
CA ASN A 165 9.86 -6.90 8.40
C ASN A 165 9.73 -5.39 8.64
N THR A 166 8.53 -4.83 8.42
CA THR A 166 8.22 -3.42 8.68
C THR A 166 8.40 -3.07 10.15
N MET A 167 7.82 -3.85 11.06
CA MET A 167 7.98 -3.63 12.50
C MET A 167 9.45 -3.67 12.93
N ILE A 168 10.20 -4.69 12.50
CA ILE A 168 11.63 -4.83 12.81
C ILE A 168 12.42 -3.62 12.30
N TYR A 169 12.17 -3.20 11.06
CA TYR A 169 12.83 -2.04 10.46
C TYR A 169 12.53 -0.75 11.24
N VAL A 170 11.26 -0.49 11.55
CA VAL A 170 10.82 0.73 12.26
C VAL A 170 11.44 0.79 13.66
N LEU A 171 11.40 -0.31 14.40
CA LEU A 171 11.99 -0.39 15.74
C LEU A 171 13.52 -0.23 15.70
N ARG A 172 14.20 -0.90 14.77
CA ARG A 172 15.66 -0.79 14.59
C ARG A 172 16.09 0.63 14.24
N THR A 173 15.27 1.34 13.47
CA THR A 173 15.52 2.74 13.08
C THR A 173 15.02 3.77 14.10
N LYS A 174 14.50 3.31 15.26
CA LYS A 174 13.98 4.15 16.35
C LYS A 174 12.88 5.14 15.89
N LYS A 175 12.08 4.72 14.90
CA LYS A 175 10.93 5.49 14.41
C LYS A 175 9.65 5.07 15.14
N LEU A 176 8.61 5.90 15.05
CA LEU A 176 7.29 5.57 15.58
C LEU A 176 6.66 4.43 14.76
N LEU A 177 6.24 3.37 15.44
CA LEU A 177 5.46 2.28 14.86
C LEU A 177 3.97 2.58 15.01
N HIS A 178 3.25 2.61 13.89
CA HIS A 178 1.81 2.82 13.91
C HIS A 178 1.09 1.57 14.46
N PRO A 179 0.16 1.69 15.44
CA PRO A 179 -0.55 0.58 16.06
C PRO A 179 -1.26 -0.33 15.05
N SER A 180 -1.88 0.26 14.03
CA SER A 180 -2.52 -0.47 12.91
C SER A 180 -1.64 -1.59 12.32
N THR A 181 -0.32 -1.40 12.21
CA THR A 181 0.59 -2.45 11.73
C THR A 181 0.66 -3.64 12.68
N LEU A 182 0.76 -3.39 13.99
CA LEU A 182 0.76 -4.43 15.02
C LEU A 182 -0.60 -5.12 15.11
N GLU A 183 -1.68 -4.34 15.10
CA GLU A 183 -3.05 -4.85 15.17
C GLU A 183 -3.38 -5.72 13.96
N CYS A 184 -3.03 -5.27 12.74
CA CYS A 184 -3.15 -6.03 11.51
C CYS A 184 -2.42 -7.37 11.61
N ARG A 185 -1.14 -7.33 11.99
CA ARG A 185 -0.29 -8.52 12.16
C ARG A 185 -0.85 -9.49 13.21
N ASN A 186 -1.33 -8.98 14.34
CA ASN A 186 -1.91 -9.81 15.39
C ASN A 186 -3.25 -10.42 14.96
N GLN A 187 -4.10 -9.68 14.25
CA GLN A 187 -5.35 -10.23 13.73
C GLN A 187 -5.09 -11.37 12.76
N MET A 188 -4.18 -11.20 11.78
CA MET A 188 -3.81 -12.28 10.86
C MET A 188 -3.35 -13.53 11.62
N LEU A 189 -2.53 -13.36 12.67
CA LEU A 189 -2.04 -14.49 13.46
C LEU A 189 -3.15 -15.16 14.29
N MET A 190 -4.12 -14.40 14.78
CA MET A 190 -5.27 -14.96 15.52
C MET A 190 -6.21 -15.73 14.60
N GLU A 191 -6.43 -15.23 13.37
CA GLU A 191 -7.27 -15.88 12.36
C GLU A 191 -6.60 -17.10 11.74
N ASN A 192 -5.28 -17.03 11.54
CA ASN A 192 -4.47 -18.11 10.99
C ASN A 192 -3.20 -18.35 11.83
N PRO A 193 -3.28 -19.16 12.90
CA PRO A 193 -2.13 -19.46 13.76
C PRO A 193 -0.96 -20.14 13.05
N SER A 194 -1.18 -20.78 11.89
CA SER A 194 -0.10 -21.41 11.11
C SER A 194 0.90 -20.40 10.52
N LEU A 195 0.57 -19.10 10.53
CA LEU A 195 1.51 -18.03 10.18
C LEU A 195 2.69 -17.95 11.17
N ALA A 196 2.56 -18.49 12.38
CA ALA A 196 3.68 -18.60 13.32
C ALA A 196 4.79 -19.53 12.83
N ASP A 197 4.43 -20.52 11.99
CA ASP A 197 5.34 -21.56 11.51
C ASP A 197 6.10 -21.15 10.24
N ILE A 198 5.96 -19.89 9.80
CA ILE A 198 6.79 -19.33 8.72
C ILE A 198 8.22 -19.28 9.27
N ASN A 199 9.00 -20.29 8.91
CA ASN A 199 10.35 -20.52 9.37
C ASN A 199 11.14 -19.21 9.48
N GLN A 200 11.61 -18.94 10.71
CA GLN A 200 12.73 -18.04 10.95
C GLN A 200 13.95 -18.68 10.28
N GLU A 201 14.15 -18.38 8.99
CA GLU A 201 15.45 -18.64 8.37
C GLU A 201 16.49 -17.84 9.14
N LYS A 202 17.35 -18.59 9.85
CA LYS A 202 18.50 -18.11 10.61
C LYS A 202 19.47 -17.31 9.76
#